data_AF-A0A7Y3F764-F1
#
_entry.id   AF-A0A7Y3F764-F1
#
_cell.length_a   1.000
_cell.length_b   1.000
_cell.length_c   1.000
_cell.angle_alpha   90.00
_cell.angle_beta   90.00
_cell.angle_gamma   90.00
#
_symmetry.space_group_name_H-M   'P 1'
#
loop_
_entity.id
_entity.type
_entity.pdbx_description
1 polymer ?
#
loop_
_entity_poly.entity_id
_entity_poly.type
_entity_poly.pdbx_seq_one_letter_code
_entity_poly.pdbx_strand_id
1 'polypeptide(L)'
;MRRSALLTLALALFAGACGSGPSLTDYAAELEALVTSHNVDMDANDDEIENGPATVESIRDYATTRMSLRNGFRTQLEAIEPPDEAADLHAAAVDAITALVAAEQELFDVANTSDDL
;
A
#
# COMPACT_ATOMS: atom_id res chain seq x y z
N MET A 1 -31.28 9.29 37.95
CA MET A 1 -29.81 9.27 38.15
C MET A 1 -29.16 8.00 37.58
N ARG A 2 -29.44 7.63 36.32
CA ARG A 2 -28.86 6.41 35.67
C ARG A 2 -28.33 6.65 34.25
N ARG A 3 -28.34 7.90 33.76
CA ARG A 3 -27.85 8.26 32.41
C ARG A 3 -26.48 8.95 32.41
N SER A 4 -25.91 9.25 33.57
CA SER A 4 -24.65 10.02 33.69
C SER A 4 -23.42 9.16 33.97
N ALA A 5 -23.56 7.85 34.19
CA ALA A 5 -22.44 6.97 34.50
C ALA A 5 -21.79 6.32 33.25
N LEU A 6 -22.52 6.26 32.13
CA LEU A 6 -22.03 5.67 30.87
C LEU A 6 -21.14 6.63 30.06
N LEU A 7 -21.29 7.94 30.25
CA LEU A 7 -20.50 8.94 29.53
C LEU A 7 -19.09 9.11 30.10
N THR A 8 -18.89 8.90 31.40
CA THR A 8 -17.58 9.08 32.05
C THR A 8 -16.60 7.94 31.76
N LEU A 9 -17.11 6.73 31.50
CA LEU A 9 -16.26 5.57 31.18
C LEU A 9 -15.75 5.61 29.73
N ALA A 10 -16.49 6.25 28.81
CA ALA A 10 -16.07 6.45 27.42
C ALA A 10 -14.93 7.47 27.29
N LEU A 11 -14.90 8.52 28.12
CA LEU A 11 -13.81 9.52 28.08
C LEU A 11 -12.49 9.00 28.67
N ALA A 12 -12.51 8.04 29.60
CA ALA A 12 -11.30 7.46 30.18
C ALA A 12 -10.55 6.52 29.22
N LEU A 13 -11.25 5.93 28.24
CA LEU A 13 -10.63 5.13 27.17
C LEU A 13 -9.97 6.00 26.08
N PHE A 14 -10.43 7.24 25.89
CA PHE A 14 -9.78 8.20 24.97
C PHE A 14 -8.59 8.94 25.60
N ALA A 15 -8.47 8.95 26.92
CA ALA A 15 -7.35 9.60 27.62
C ALA A 15 -6.07 8.72 27.72
N GLY A 16 -6.14 7.44 27.34
CA GLY A 16 -4.99 6.53 27.27
C GLY A 16 -4.35 6.39 25.89
N ALA A 17 -4.94 7.03 24.86
CA ALA A 17 -4.48 6.96 23.46
C ALA A 17 -4.03 8.32 22.90
N CYS A 18 -3.90 9.35 23.74
CA CYS A 18 -3.36 10.65 23.37
C CYS A 18 -1.97 10.80 24.00
N GLY A 19 -0.91 10.76 23.18
CA GLY A 19 0.36 11.36 23.61
C GLY A 19 1.66 10.73 23.14
N SER A 20 1.70 10.10 21.97
CA SER A 20 2.82 10.15 21.01
C SER A 20 2.48 9.17 19.91
N GLY A 21 2.30 9.63 18.68
CA GLY A 21 2.27 8.73 17.52
C GLY A 21 3.53 7.85 17.47
N PRO A 22 3.64 6.94 16.48
CA PRO A 22 4.84 6.12 16.32
C PRO A 22 6.10 7.00 16.26
N SER A 23 7.22 6.50 16.77
CA SER A 23 8.47 7.25 16.64
C SER A 23 8.91 7.29 15.18
N LEU A 24 9.65 8.34 14.77
CA LEU A 24 10.18 8.40 13.41
C LEU A 24 11.06 7.19 13.07
N THR A 25 11.79 6.64 14.05
CA THR A 25 12.62 5.45 13.87
C THR A 25 11.79 4.21 13.61
N ASP A 26 10.71 3.99 14.38
CA ASP A 26 9.85 2.82 14.20
C ASP A 26 9.11 2.90 12.86
N TYR A 27 8.58 4.08 12.53
CA TYR A 27 7.97 4.37 11.24
C TYR A 27 8.95 4.12 10.07
N ALA A 28 10.18 4.61 10.18
CA ALA A 28 11.19 4.42 9.13
C ALA A 28 11.57 2.94 8.96
N ALA A 29 11.70 2.18 10.06
CA ALA A 29 11.98 0.76 10.01
C ALA A 29 10.84 -0.05 9.40
N GLU A 30 9.59 0.27 9.73
CA GLU A 30 8.41 -0.36 9.14
C GLU A 30 8.29 -0.05 7.63
N LEU A 31 8.51 1.21 7.25
CA LEU A 31 8.51 1.62 5.85
C LEU A 31 9.64 0.95 5.05
N GLU A 32 10.85 0.88 5.61
CA GLU A 32 11.99 0.20 4.99
C GLU A 32 11.71 -1.29 4.79
N ALA A 33 11.13 -1.95 5.78
CA ALA A 33 10.72 -3.35 5.67
C ALA A 33 9.67 -3.56 4.57
N LEU A 34 8.66 -2.69 4.50
CA LEU A 34 7.62 -2.75 3.47
C LEU A 34 8.19 -2.54 2.06
N VAL A 35 9.04 -1.51 1.88
CA VAL A 35 9.69 -1.23 0.58
C VAL A 35 10.61 -2.37 0.17
N THR A 36 11.39 -2.92 1.11
CA THR A 36 12.29 -4.04 0.84
C THR A 36 11.50 -5.28 0.40
N SER A 37 10.44 -5.63 1.11
CA SER A 37 9.57 -6.76 0.74
C SER A 37 8.96 -6.55 -0.65
N HIS A 38 8.42 -5.35 -0.92
CA HIS A 38 7.82 -5.06 -2.21
C HIS A 38 8.84 -5.16 -3.35
N ASN A 39 10.06 -4.64 -3.17
CA ASN A 39 11.10 -4.75 -4.17
C ASN A 39 11.49 -6.22 -4.42
N VAL A 40 11.63 -7.04 -3.36
CA VAL A 40 11.91 -8.47 -3.53
C VAL A 40 10.81 -9.17 -4.34
N ASP A 41 9.55 -8.90 -4.05
CA ASP A 41 8.43 -9.51 -4.78
C ASP A 41 8.37 -9.02 -6.24
N MET A 42 8.68 -7.75 -6.49
CA MET A 42 8.74 -7.15 -7.82
C MET A 42 9.91 -7.70 -8.64
N ASP A 43 11.09 -7.81 -8.04
CA ASP A 43 12.30 -8.38 -8.66
C ASP A 43 12.05 -9.85 -9.02
N ALA A 44 11.39 -10.62 -8.15
CA ALA A 44 11.02 -12.00 -8.46
C ALA A 44 10.07 -12.09 -9.67
N ASN A 45 9.08 -11.20 -9.76
CA ASN A 45 8.17 -11.13 -10.89
C ASN A 45 8.87 -10.67 -12.19
N ASP A 46 9.84 -9.75 -12.08
CA ASP A 46 10.68 -9.31 -13.20
C ASP A 46 11.61 -10.45 -13.67
N ASP A 47 12.20 -11.22 -12.75
CA ASP A 47 13.02 -12.39 -13.07
C ASP A 47 12.23 -13.49 -13.81
N GLU A 48 10.96 -13.70 -13.44
CA GLU A 48 10.06 -14.66 -14.09
C GLU A 48 9.85 -14.34 -15.57
N ILE A 49 9.70 -13.06 -15.94
CA ILE A 49 9.52 -12.66 -17.34
C ILE A 49 10.84 -12.61 -18.11
N GLU A 50 11.95 -12.22 -17.48
CA GLU A 50 13.26 -12.14 -18.13
C GLU A 50 13.85 -13.53 -18.45
N ASN A 51 13.64 -14.50 -17.55
CA ASN A 51 14.21 -15.85 -17.67
C ASN A 51 13.19 -16.92 -18.07
N GLY A 52 11.90 -16.57 -18.11
CA GLY A 52 10.82 -17.46 -18.47
C GLY A 52 10.51 -17.51 -19.98
N PRO A 53 9.48 -18.27 -20.37
CA PRO A 53 8.99 -18.29 -21.74
C PRO A 53 8.44 -16.92 -22.14
N ALA A 54 8.85 -16.40 -23.31
CA ALA A 54 8.31 -15.15 -23.86
C ALA A 54 7.03 -15.43 -24.68
N THR A 55 5.90 -15.60 -24.00
CA THR A 55 4.58 -15.81 -24.61
C THR A 55 3.64 -14.64 -24.28
N VAL A 56 2.54 -14.51 -25.03
CA VAL A 56 1.51 -13.49 -24.70
C VAL A 56 0.90 -13.77 -23.32
N GLU A 57 0.74 -15.06 -22.98
CA GLU A 57 0.25 -15.49 -21.67
C GLU A 57 1.20 -15.07 -20.55
N SER A 58 2.52 -15.27 -20.70
CA SER A 58 3.47 -14.85 -19.66
C SER A 58 3.54 -13.33 -19.50
N ILE A 59 3.37 -12.56 -20.57
CA ILE A 59 3.27 -11.10 -20.50
C ILE A 59 1.99 -10.67 -19.76
N ARG A 60 0.86 -11.34 -20.00
CA ARG A 60 -0.40 -11.07 -19.32
C ARG A 60 -0.34 -11.41 -17.83
N ASP A 61 0.26 -12.56 -17.49
CA ASP A 61 0.45 -12.99 -16.11
C ASP A 61 1.39 -12.03 -15.37
N TYR A 62 2.51 -11.65 -16.00
CA TYR A 62 3.43 -10.64 -15.49
C TYR A 62 2.72 -9.33 -15.15
N ALA A 63 1.91 -8.81 -16.08
CA ALA A 63 1.17 -7.56 -15.87
C ALA A 63 0.14 -7.69 -14.73
N THR A 64 -0.57 -8.82 -14.67
CA THR A 64 -1.56 -9.11 -13.62
C THR A 64 -0.90 -9.18 -12.24
N THR A 65 0.20 -9.91 -12.12
CA THR A 65 0.96 -10.05 -10.88
C THR A 65 1.54 -8.71 -10.45
N ARG A 66 2.19 -7.97 -11.36
CA ARG A 66 2.74 -6.64 -11.08
C ARG A 66 1.68 -5.68 -10.52
N MET A 67 0.51 -5.62 -11.16
CA MET A 67 -0.61 -4.80 -10.70
C MET A 67 -1.12 -5.22 -9.31
N SER A 68 -1.19 -6.53 -9.05
CA SER A 68 -1.55 -7.07 -7.73
C SER A 68 -0.53 -6.65 -6.65
N LEU A 69 0.77 -6.80 -6.93
CA LEU A 69 1.85 -6.42 -6.03
C LEU A 69 1.80 -4.93 -5.67
N ARG A 70 1.56 -4.05 -6.65
CA ARG A 70 1.45 -2.60 -6.40
C ARG A 70 0.20 -2.21 -5.64
N ASN A 71 -0.94 -2.84 -5.92
CA ASN A 71 -2.14 -2.64 -5.10
C ASN A 71 -1.91 -3.09 -3.65
N GLY A 72 -1.23 -4.23 -3.45
CA GLY A 72 -0.85 -4.74 -2.15
C GLY A 72 0.09 -3.79 -1.40
N PHE A 73 1.10 -3.24 -2.09
CA PHE A 73 2.00 -2.24 -1.53
C PHE A 73 1.28 -0.95 -1.14
N ARG A 74 0.43 -0.40 -2.03
CA ARG A 74 -0.40 0.78 -1.71
C ARG A 74 -1.22 0.56 -0.43
N THR A 75 -1.92 -0.57 -0.37
CA THR A 75 -2.81 -0.90 0.76
C THR A 75 -2.03 -1.02 2.07
N GLN A 76 -0.84 -1.62 2.03
CA GLN A 76 0.03 -1.72 3.20
C GLN A 76 0.62 -0.37 3.59
N LEU A 77 1.02 0.45 2.62
CA LEU A 77 1.54 1.79 2.86
C LEU A 77 0.48 2.66 3.53
N GLU A 78 -0.75 2.66 3.03
CA GLU A 78 -1.92 3.36 3.62
C GLU A 78 -2.22 2.93 5.06
N ALA A 79 -1.86 1.71 5.45
CA ALA A 79 -2.11 1.17 6.78
C ALA A 79 -1.04 1.57 7.81
N ILE A 80 0.12 2.07 7.37
CA ILE A 80 1.18 2.54 8.27
C ILE A 80 0.76 3.91 8.82
N GLU A 81 0.67 4.02 10.15
CA GLU A 81 0.45 5.31 10.80
C GLU A 81 1.76 6.12 10.79
N PRO A 82 1.80 7.32 10.19
CA PRO A 82 2.99 8.16 10.25
C PRO A 82 3.05 8.97 11.55
N PRO A 83 4.26 9.31 12.05
CA PRO A 83 4.40 10.39 13.03
C PRO A 83 3.91 11.72 12.43
N ASP A 84 3.44 12.64 13.29
CA ASP A 84 2.98 13.97 12.88
C ASP A 84 4.00 14.70 11.97
N GLU A 85 5.29 14.57 12.27
CA GLU A 85 6.39 15.18 11.52
C GLU A 85 6.64 14.57 10.13
N ALA A 86 6.08 13.39 9.83
CA ALA A 86 6.15 12.75 8.51
C ALA A 86 4.78 12.61 7.81
N ALA A 87 3.68 13.03 8.45
CA ALA A 87 2.33 12.81 7.97
C ALA A 87 2.08 13.35 6.55
N ASP A 88 2.53 14.57 6.25
CA ASP A 88 2.38 15.18 4.93
C ASP A 88 3.17 14.43 3.85
N LEU A 89 4.39 13.98 4.17
CA LEU A 89 5.23 13.21 3.25
C LEU A 89 4.64 11.83 3.00
N HIS A 90 4.13 11.18 4.05
CA HIS A 90 3.46 9.89 3.96
C HIS A 90 2.21 9.98 3.08
N ALA A 91 1.36 10.99 3.30
CA ALA A 91 0.18 11.23 2.47
C ALA A 91 0.55 11.44 0.99
N ALA A 92 1.58 12.25 0.72
CA ALA A 92 2.05 12.46 -0.64
C ALA A 92 2.59 11.17 -1.30
N ALA A 93 3.27 10.31 -0.53
CA ALA A 93 3.72 9.01 -1.00
C ALA A 93 2.54 8.08 -1.33
N VAL A 94 1.54 8.01 -0.46
CA VAL A 94 0.29 7.25 -0.70
C VAL A 94 -0.41 7.75 -1.96
N ASP A 95 -0.54 9.06 -2.15
CA ASP A 95 -1.17 9.66 -3.32
C ASP A 95 -0.40 9.32 -4.61
N ALA A 96 0.93 9.40 -4.58
CA ALA A 96 1.77 9.07 -5.73
C ALA A 96 1.64 7.60 -6.12
N ILE A 97 1.65 6.69 -5.14
CA ILE A 97 1.46 5.25 -5.40
C ILE A 97 0.04 4.96 -5.88
N THR A 98 -0.98 5.66 -5.35
CA THR A 98 -2.36 5.55 -5.82
C THR A 98 -2.50 5.95 -7.29
N ALA A 99 -1.90 7.08 -7.68
CA ALA A 99 -1.88 7.54 -9.07
C ALA A 99 -1.16 6.55 -9.99
N LEU A 100 -0.04 5.97 -9.52
CA LEU A 100 0.71 4.97 -10.25
C LEU A 100 -0.09 3.69 -10.48
N VAL A 101 -0.76 3.17 -9.45
CA VAL A 101 -1.63 2.00 -9.56
C VAL A 101 -2.80 2.26 -10.50
N ALA A 102 -3.41 3.45 -10.44
CA ALA A 102 -4.50 3.82 -11.34
C ALA A 102 -4.04 3.86 -12.81
N ALA A 103 -2.85 4.42 -13.08
CA ALA A 103 -2.28 4.44 -14.42
C ALA A 103 -1.96 3.03 -14.95
N GLU A 104 -1.47 2.12 -14.10
CA GLU A 104 -1.24 0.73 -14.50
C GLU A 104 -2.54 -0.03 -14.76
N GLN A 105 -3.59 0.19 -13.96
CA GLN A 105 -4.90 -0.38 -14.21
C GLN A 105 -5.47 0.08 -15.57
N GLU A 106 -5.35 1.36 -15.89
CA GLU A 106 -5.80 1.89 -17.20
C GLU A 106 -5.05 1.21 -18.36
N LEU A 107 -3.74 1.04 -18.25
CA LEU A 107 -2.95 0.33 -19.25
C LEU A 107 -3.37 -1.14 -19.39
N PHE A 108 -3.62 -1.82 -18.27
CA PHE A 108 -4.09 -3.20 -18.25
C PHE A 108 -5.48 -3.34 -18.90
N ASP A 109 -6.39 -2.43 -18.60
CA ASP A 109 -7.75 -2.44 -19.15
C ASP A 109 -7.70 -2.23 -20.67
N VAL A 110 -6.94 -1.23 -21.16
CA VAL A 110 -6.77 -0.98 -22.60
C VAL A 110 -6.20 -2.20 -23.33
N ALA A 111 -5.18 -2.85 -22.75
CA ALA A 111 -4.57 -4.04 -23.34
C ALA A 111 -5.58 -5.20 -23.46
N ASN A 112 -6.48 -5.36 -22.49
CA ASN A 112 -7.48 -6.43 -22.51
C ASN A 112 -8.76 -6.09 -23.28
N THR A 113 -9.11 -4.81 -23.46
CA THR A 113 -10.26 -4.43 -24.32
C THR A 113 -9.92 -4.50 -25.81
N SER A 114 -8.62 -4.50 -26.15
CA SER A 114 -8.15 -4.54 -27.54
C SER A 114 -8.17 -5.94 -28.17
N ASP A 115 -8.27 -7.01 -27.37
CA ASP A 115 -8.35 -8.41 -27.82
C ASP A 115 -9.78 -8.82 -28.29
N ASP A 116 -10.79 -7.98 -28.02
CA ASP A 116 -12.22 -8.23 -28.34
C ASP A 116 -12.72 -7.52 -29.64
N LEU A 117 -11.83 -6.84 -30.38
CA LEU A 117 -12.12 -6.16 -31.66
C LEU A 117 -11.42 -6.81 -32.85
#